data_AF-A0A1Q7H7S6-F1
#
_entry.id   AF-A0A1Q7H7S6-F1
#
_cell.length_a   1.000
_cell.length_b   1.000
_cell.length_c   1.000
_cell.angle_alpha   90.00
_cell.angle_beta   90.00
_cell.angle_gamma   90.00
#
_symmetry.space_group_name_H-M   'P 1'
#
loop_
_entity.id
_entity.type
_entity.pdbx_description
1 polymer ?
#
loop_
_entity_poly.entity_id
_entity_poly.type
_entity_poly.pdbx_seq_one_letter_code
_entity_poly.pdbx_strand_id
1 'polypeptide(L)'
;DFKLLRSQLPLFLSSLLSVLIFSGGHFTPSRIVRVLGLWFVFSALQMHYGVAALVRQSLEEHGVTAVRRRLGVITVLTGVAVAVALILRRQLPEVQAAFAAGPAAGLDALGAILHRGVLGVIVWPLSALVRPLLAPDLATFAARLPAAFLVVGLHYVWLVRSSLAFEEVAVESAERMARRIAAWRSGRRPPPSERLSKGARRSLGRLAPVGSPACAIAWKNVQAEWRGSGVRLPVIIVLGVAAVAWVASLGAAAGTGIQVLATLLLVFAGMAVVFGPYILRNDLRADLLLWDLLKSYPLRGADLVAGEVLGPVAVLTSVAWGCLLAAFAASLAIDLPGFPVLDRLAALLATAIAAPAFLVVITLIQNAAALVFPAWVTLGPGRAAGVEMIGQRMLTMIGSLLLMLLAFLPAAVVAAVAVAIAGVAGVDGVWRAVPGAIGLTVTLGFEGMLAVAWLGRVFERSDPAAELGG
;
A
#
# COMPACT_ATOMS: atom_id res chain seq x y z
N ASP A 1 -18.35 16.49 18.33
CA ASP A 1 -16.93 16.38 17.97
C ASP A 1 -16.42 17.52 17.11
N PHE A 2 -15.87 18.55 17.74
CA PHE A 2 -15.19 19.68 17.09
C PHE A 2 -14.08 19.24 16.10
N LYS A 3 -13.46 18.08 16.34
CA LYS A 3 -12.44 17.49 15.47
C LYS A 3 -12.97 17.10 14.08
N LEU A 4 -14.20 16.58 13.97
CA LEU A 4 -14.78 16.17 12.69
C LEU A 4 -15.19 17.36 11.82
N LEU A 5 -15.66 18.43 12.44
CA LEU A 5 -15.97 19.70 11.77
C LEU A 5 -14.69 20.37 11.27
N ARG A 6 -13.63 20.39 12.09
CA ARG A 6 -12.33 20.97 11.72
C ARG A 6 -11.72 20.29 10.49
N SER A 7 -11.90 18.97 10.33
CA SER A 7 -11.35 18.24 9.18
C SER A 7 -12.15 18.39 7.88
N GLN A 8 -13.37 18.96 7.90
CA GLN A 8 -14.18 19.11 6.67
C GLN A 8 -13.59 20.12 5.68
N LEU A 9 -12.98 21.20 6.17
CA LEU A 9 -12.40 22.22 5.30
C LEU A 9 -11.19 21.67 4.51
N PRO A 10 -10.20 21.01 5.14
CA PRO A 10 -9.12 20.35 4.40
C PRO A 10 -9.59 19.24 3.46
N LEU A 11 -10.64 18.52 3.85
CA LEU A 11 -11.30 17.51 3.02
C LEU A 11 -11.88 18.10 1.73
N PHE A 12 -12.59 19.22 1.87
CA PHE A 12 -13.12 19.95 0.74
C PHE A 12 -11.99 20.47 -0.16
N LEU A 13 -10.94 21.07 0.41
CA LEU A 13 -9.77 21.51 -0.36
C LEU A 13 -9.09 20.35 -1.10
N SER A 14 -8.96 19.18 -0.46
CA SER A 14 -8.39 17.98 -1.09
C SER A 14 -9.25 17.50 -2.26
N SER A 15 -10.58 17.55 -2.11
CA SER A 15 -11.51 17.19 -3.19
C SER A 15 -11.44 18.18 -4.36
N LEU A 16 -11.31 19.47 -4.07
CA LEU A 16 -11.15 20.53 -5.05
C LEU A 16 -9.86 20.36 -5.86
N LEU A 17 -8.72 20.18 -5.17
CA LEU A 17 -7.42 19.94 -5.80
C LEU A 17 -7.43 18.68 -6.65
N SER A 18 -8.00 17.59 -6.14
CA SER A 18 -8.12 16.34 -6.90
C SER A 18 -8.88 16.55 -8.20
N VAL A 19 -10.04 17.20 -8.16
CA VAL A 19 -10.80 17.48 -9.38
C VAL A 19 -10.02 18.40 -10.30
N LEU A 20 -9.38 19.46 -9.80
CA LEU A 20 -8.58 20.39 -10.62
C LEU A 20 -7.45 19.69 -11.38
N ILE A 21 -6.67 18.87 -10.69
CA ILE A 21 -5.53 18.13 -11.26
C ILE A 21 -6.00 17.15 -12.34
N PHE A 22 -7.04 16.36 -12.05
CA PHE A 22 -7.50 15.31 -12.97
C PHE A 22 -8.44 15.81 -14.07
N SER A 23 -8.86 17.08 -14.05
CA SER A 23 -9.83 17.61 -15.02
C SER A 23 -9.29 18.71 -15.95
N GLY A 24 -8.02 19.13 -15.83
CA GLY A 24 -7.42 20.08 -16.77
C GLY A 24 -8.00 21.51 -16.70
N GLY A 25 -8.32 22.02 -15.50
CA GLY A 25 -8.36 23.47 -15.22
C GLY A 25 -9.60 24.32 -15.56
N HIS A 26 -10.69 23.79 -16.14
CA HIS A 26 -11.89 24.57 -16.53
C HIS A 26 -13.12 24.27 -15.65
N PHE A 27 -13.74 25.23 -14.94
CA PHE A 27 -14.91 24.91 -14.11
C PHE A 27 -16.22 24.79 -14.90
N THR A 28 -16.62 23.57 -15.23
CA THR A 28 -17.99 23.25 -15.68
C THR A 28 -18.91 22.91 -14.50
N PRO A 29 -20.25 23.07 -14.60
CA PRO A 29 -21.20 22.65 -13.55
C PRO A 29 -21.03 21.19 -13.11
N SER A 30 -20.64 20.31 -14.05
CA SER A 30 -20.30 18.92 -13.79
C SER A 30 -19.08 18.72 -12.89
N ARG A 31 -18.17 19.70 -12.77
CA ARG A 31 -17.01 19.62 -11.88
C ARG A 31 -17.34 20.02 -10.46
N ILE A 32 -18.25 20.98 -10.25
CA ILE A 32 -18.75 21.31 -8.90
C ILE A 32 -19.39 20.08 -8.27
N VAL A 33 -20.23 19.38 -9.04
CA VAL A 33 -20.83 18.10 -8.66
C VAL A 33 -19.75 17.06 -8.29
N ARG A 34 -18.67 16.96 -9.07
CA ARG A 34 -17.55 16.06 -8.76
C ARG A 34 -16.79 16.43 -7.50
N VAL A 35 -16.55 17.72 -7.25
CA VAL A 35 -15.89 18.21 -6.03
C VAL A 35 -16.73 17.81 -4.81
N LEU A 36 -18.03 18.12 -4.84
CA LEU A 36 -18.94 17.78 -3.75
C LEU A 36 -19.05 16.26 -3.56
N GLY A 37 -19.18 15.49 -4.64
CA GLY A 37 -19.22 14.03 -4.59
C GLY A 37 -17.94 13.43 -3.99
N LEU A 38 -16.77 13.94 -4.38
CA LEU A 38 -15.49 13.47 -3.86
C LEU A 38 -15.30 13.87 -2.39
N TRP A 39 -15.77 15.06 -1.99
CA TRP A 39 -15.82 15.47 -0.59
C TRP A 39 -16.64 14.51 0.27
N PHE A 40 -17.80 14.05 -0.21
CA PHE A 40 -18.60 13.01 0.46
C PHE A 40 -17.84 11.69 0.62
N VAL A 41 -17.19 11.22 -0.45
CA VAL A 41 -16.39 9.98 -0.42
C VAL A 41 -15.26 10.10 0.60
N PHE A 42 -14.51 11.20 0.60
CA PHE A 42 -13.43 11.40 1.56
C PHE A 42 -13.92 11.51 3.00
N SER A 43 -15.08 12.14 3.22
CA SER A 43 -15.72 12.21 4.53
C SER A 43 -16.14 10.83 5.06
N ALA A 44 -16.75 10.00 4.20
CA ALA A 44 -17.09 8.63 4.55
C ALA A 44 -15.85 7.79 4.88
N LEU A 45 -14.79 7.92 4.07
CA LEU A 45 -13.52 7.25 4.31
C LEU A 45 -12.85 7.71 5.61
N GLN A 46 -12.91 9.01 5.95
CA GLN A 46 -12.41 9.53 7.23
C GLN A 46 -13.03 8.77 8.40
N MET A 47 -14.37 8.73 8.41
CA MET A 47 -15.12 8.12 9.50
C MET A 47 -14.85 6.61 9.55
N HIS A 48 -14.82 5.94 8.39
CA HIS A 48 -14.52 4.53 8.30
C HIS A 48 -13.13 4.19 8.86
N TYR A 49 -12.09 4.94 8.48
CA TYR A 49 -10.74 4.73 8.99
C TYR A 49 -10.63 5.02 10.50
N GLY A 50 -11.33 6.04 10.99
CA GLY A 50 -11.43 6.32 12.42
C GLY A 50 -11.97 5.13 13.20
N VAL A 51 -13.09 4.56 12.75
CA VAL A 51 -13.67 3.37 13.40
C VAL A 51 -12.80 2.14 13.24
N ALA A 52 -12.26 1.88 12.05
CA ALA A 52 -11.41 0.71 11.81
C ALA A 52 -10.14 0.76 12.68
N ALA A 53 -9.56 1.94 12.87
CA ALA A 53 -8.39 2.14 13.73
C ALA A 53 -8.71 1.84 15.20
N LEU A 54 -9.84 2.35 15.69
CA LEU A 54 -10.37 2.04 17.01
C LEU A 54 -10.54 0.52 17.14
N VAL A 55 -11.39 -0.11 16.32
CA VAL A 55 -11.64 -1.57 16.36
C VAL A 55 -10.36 -2.39 16.35
N ARG A 56 -9.37 -2.03 15.51
CA ARG A 56 -8.07 -2.70 15.46
C ARG A 56 -7.33 -2.60 16.80
N GLN A 57 -7.29 -1.41 17.39
CA GLN A 57 -6.65 -1.21 18.70
C GLN A 57 -7.32 -2.05 19.80
N SER A 58 -8.66 -2.14 19.82
CA SER A 58 -9.34 -3.05 20.76
C SER A 58 -8.94 -4.50 20.55
N LEU A 59 -8.79 -4.96 19.30
CA LEU A 59 -8.35 -6.33 19.01
C LEU A 59 -6.92 -6.60 19.50
N GLU A 60 -6.02 -5.62 19.34
CA GLU A 60 -4.63 -5.71 19.82
C GLU A 60 -4.56 -5.75 21.36
N GLU A 61 -5.40 -4.97 22.05
CA GLU A 61 -5.43 -4.91 23.51
C GLU A 61 -6.11 -6.15 24.15
N HIS A 62 -7.13 -6.73 23.50
CA HIS A 62 -7.95 -7.80 24.08
C HIS A 62 -7.60 -9.21 23.57
N GLY A 63 -6.89 -9.36 22.45
CA GLY A 63 -6.41 -10.65 21.95
C GLY A 63 -7.51 -11.70 21.68
N VAL A 64 -7.27 -12.95 22.10
CA VAL A 64 -8.06 -14.15 21.75
C VAL A 64 -9.52 -14.09 22.23
N THR A 65 -9.81 -13.39 23.33
CA THR A 65 -11.18 -13.21 23.84
C THR A 65 -12.04 -12.36 22.90
N ALA A 66 -11.43 -11.47 22.12
CA ALA A 66 -12.12 -10.67 21.12
C ALA A 66 -12.47 -11.49 19.86
N VAL A 67 -11.63 -12.47 19.48
CA VAL A 67 -11.91 -13.38 18.34
C VAL A 67 -13.09 -14.29 18.66
N ARG A 68 -13.13 -14.88 19.86
CA ARG A 68 -14.26 -15.75 20.29
C ARG A 68 -15.59 -14.99 20.30
N ARG A 69 -15.60 -13.75 20.77
CA ARG A 69 -16.80 -12.88 20.76
C ARG A 69 -17.26 -12.48 19.36
N ARG A 70 -16.41 -12.66 18.33
CA ARG A 70 -16.68 -12.29 16.94
C ARG A 70 -16.78 -13.48 16.01
N LEU A 71 -16.80 -14.71 16.53
CA LEU A 71 -16.97 -15.93 15.72
C LEU A 71 -18.21 -15.85 14.83
N GLY A 72 -19.35 -15.39 15.37
CA GLY A 72 -20.57 -15.21 14.57
C GLY A 72 -20.37 -14.25 13.39
N VAL A 73 -19.66 -13.13 13.60
CA VAL A 73 -19.34 -12.18 12.51
C VAL A 73 -18.40 -12.81 11.50
N ILE A 74 -17.38 -13.53 11.96
CA ILE A 74 -16.43 -14.23 11.08
C ILE A 74 -17.20 -15.27 10.24
N THR A 75 -18.05 -16.09 10.86
CA THR A 75 -18.87 -17.09 10.15
C THR A 75 -19.79 -16.45 9.11
N VAL A 76 -20.45 -15.34 9.44
CA VAL A 76 -21.28 -14.59 8.48
C VAL A 76 -20.44 -14.06 7.33
N LEU A 77 -19.30 -13.44 7.61
CA LEU A 77 -18.40 -12.92 6.56
C LEU A 77 -17.84 -14.04 5.68
N THR A 78 -17.48 -15.18 6.27
CA THR A 78 -17.05 -16.37 5.51
C THR A 78 -18.19 -16.92 4.66
N GLY A 79 -19.41 -17.00 5.20
CA GLY A 79 -20.59 -17.42 4.45
C GLY A 79 -20.90 -16.48 3.28
N VAL A 80 -20.80 -15.17 3.49
CA VAL A 80 -20.93 -14.15 2.44
C VAL A 80 -19.83 -14.33 1.40
N ALA A 81 -18.57 -14.48 1.79
CA ALA A 81 -17.47 -14.71 0.85
C ALA A 81 -17.68 -15.97 0.01
N VAL A 82 -18.15 -17.08 0.61
CA VAL A 82 -18.50 -18.32 -0.11
C VAL A 82 -19.70 -18.11 -1.03
N ALA A 83 -20.72 -17.36 -0.62
CA ALA A 83 -21.88 -17.08 -1.46
C ALA A 83 -21.51 -16.21 -2.67
N VAL A 84 -20.76 -15.13 -2.45
CA VAL A 84 -20.14 -14.30 -3.49
C VAL A 84 -19.34 -15.19 -4.44
N ALA A 85 -18.60 -16.14 -3.87
CA ALA A 85 -17.80 -17.04 -4.65
C ALA A 85 -18.62 -17.92 -5.59
N LEU A 86 -19.63 -18.59 -5.05
CA LEU A 86 -20.52 -19.43 -5.85
C LEU A 86 -21.29 -18.63 -6.92
N ILE A 87 -21.67 -17.38 -6.64
CA ILE A 87 -22.35 -16.51 -7.61
C ILE A 87 -21.40 -16.16 -8.77
N LEU A 88 -20.20 -15.69 -8.47
CA LEU A 88 -19.20 -15.35 -9.49
C LEU A 88 -18.84 -16.59 -10.32
N ARG A 89 -18.75 -17.77 -9.69
CA ARG A 89 -18.52 -19.04 -10.38
C ARG A 89 -19.60 -19.34 -11.42
N ARG A 90 -20.87 -19.11 -11.08
CA ARG A 90 -21.99 -19.40 -11.98
C ARG A 90 -22.03 -18.46 -13.18
N GLN A 91 -21.60 -17.21 -13.03
CA GLN A 91 -21.67 -16.18 -14.08
C GLN A 91 -20.38 -16.05 -14.90
N LEU A 92 -19.32 -16.77 -14.51
CA LEU A 92 -18.02 -16.72 -15.20
C LEU A 92 -18.09 -17.07 -16.70
N PRO A 93 -18.86 -18.08 -17.16
CA PRO A 93 -18.93 -18.40 -18.60
C PRO A 93 -19.51 -17.25 -19.44
N GLU A 94 -20.52 -16.56 -18.91
CA GLU A 94 -21.13 -15.39 -19.57
C GLU A 94 -20.13 -14.23 -19.66
N VAL A 95 -19.35 -13.99 -18.60
CA VAL A 95 -18.29 -12.98 -18.58
C VAL A 95 -17.18 -13.32 -19.57
N GLN A 96 -16.75 -14.58 -19.64
CA GLN A 96 -15.74 -15.03 -20.60
C GLN A 96 -16.20 -14.85 -22.05
N ALA A 97 -17.45 -15.22 -22.34
CA ALA A 97 -18.04 -14.99 -23.66
C ALA A 97 -18.10 -13.49 -24.00
N ALA A 98 -18.41 -12.64 -23.02
CA ALA A 98 -18.40 -11.18 -23.20
C ALA A 98 -17.00 -10.62 -23.46
N PHE A 99 -15.97 -11.08 -22.75
CA PHE A 99 -14.57 -10.68 -23.01
C PHE A 99 -14.06 -11.17 -24.37
N ALA A 100 -14.52 -12.34 -24.83
CA ALA A 100 -14.20 -12.84 -26.17
C ALA A 100 -14.82 -11.96 -27.27
N ALA A 101 -15.99 -11.37 -27.03
CA ALA A 101 -16.62 -10.40 -27.92
C ALA A 101 -15.91 -9.03 -27.89
N GLY A 102 -15.24 -8.69 -26.78
CA GLY A 102 -14.35 -7.55 -26.69
C GLY A 102 -14.14 -7.05 -25.24
N PRO A 103 -13.07 -6.28 -24.98
CA PRO A 103 -12.75 -5.80 -23.62
C PRO A 103 -13.86 -4.97 -22.98
N ALA A 104 -14.55 -4.12 -23.76
CA ALA A 104 -15.63 -3.28 -23.27
C ALA A 104 -16.86 -4.12 -22.82
N ALA A 105 -17.26 -5.09 -23.64
CA ALA A 105 -18.37 -5.99 -23.32
C ALA A 105 -18.10 -6.83 -22.06
N GLY A 106 -16.85 -7.28 -21.88
CA GLY A 106 -16.43 -7.98 -20.66
C GLY A 106 -16.52 -7.10 -19.40
N LEU A 107 -16.09 -5.84 -19.48
CA LEU A 107 -16.20 -4.88 -18.38
C LEU A 107 -17.66 -4.56 -18.04
N ASP A 108 -18.53 -4.42 -19.04
CA ASP A 108 -19.96 -4.19 -18.84
C ASP A 108 -20.64 -5.40 -18.18
N ALA A 109 -20.29 -6.63 -18.60
CA ALA A 109 -20.78 -7.85 -17.98
C ALA A 109 -20.36 -7.94 -16.50
N LEU A 110 -19.10 -7.66 -16.17
CA LEU A 110 -18.64 -7.58 -14.78
C LEU A 110 -19.38 -6.52 -13.97
N GLY A 111 -19.58 -5.33 -14.57
CA GLY A 111 -20.34 -4.25 -13.96
C GLY A 111 -21.78 -4.65 -13.65
N ALA A 112 -22.45 -5.34 -14.57
CA ALA A 112 -23.80 -5.83 -14.39
C ALA A 112 -23.91 -6.86 -13.25
N ILE A 113 -22.92 -7.75 -13.09
CA ILE A 113 -22.88 -8.76 -12.04
C ILE A 113 -22.77 -8.11 -10.65
N LEU A 114 -21.86 -7.14 -10.51
CA LEU A 114 -21.64 -6.43 -9.23
C LEU A 114 -22.88 -5.70 -8.72
N HIS A 115 -23.81 -5.35 -9.60
CA HIS A 115 -25.02 -4.60 -9.26
C HIS A 115 -26.29 -5.47 -9.18
N ARG A 116 -26.17 -6.81 -9.29
CA ARG A 116 -27.31 -7.75 -9.22
C ARG A 116 -27.28 -8.60 -7.95
N GLY A 117 -28.46 -8.96 -7.46
CA GLY A 117 -28.64 -9.91 -6.36
C GLY A 117 -27.86 -9.55 -5.08
N VAL A 118 -27.27 -10.57 -4.45
CA VAL A 118 -26.52 -10.43 -3.19
C VAL A 118 -25.28 -9.53 -3.34
N LEU A 119 -24.60 -9.58 -4.49
CA LEU A 119 -23.44 -8.72 -4.77
C LEU A 119 -23.85 -7.25 -4.81
N GLY A 120 -24.99 -6.96 -5.44
CA GLY A 120 -25.57 -5.62 -5.44
C GLY A 120 -25.80 -5.08 -4.03
N VAL A 121 -26.31 -5.90 -3.11
CA VAL A 121 -26.53 -5.52 -1.70
C VAL A 121 -25.20 -5.25 -0.98
N ILE A 122 -24.18 -6.10 -1.20
CA ILE A 122 -22.86 -5.96 -0.55
C ILE A 122 -22.15 -4.69 -1.03
N VAL A 123 -22.20 -4.41 -2.34
CA VAL A 123 -21.53 -3.25 -2.96
C VAL A 123 -22.38 -1.98 -2.81
N TRP A 124 -23.67 -2.10 -2.48
CA TRP A 124 -24.60 -0.97 -2.38
C TRP A 124 -24.08 0.21 -1.55
N PRO A 125 -23.50 0.04 -0.34
CA PRO A 125 -22.99 1.18 0.43
C PRO A 125 -21.89 1.93 -0.31
N LEU A 126 -21.01 1.22 -1.02
CA LEU A 126 -19.96 1.82 -1.85
C LEU A 126 -20.58 2.52 -3.07
N SER A 127 -21.51 1.87 -3.76
CA SER A 127 -22.23 2.47 -4.90
C SER A 127 -22.99 3.73 -4.48
N ALA A 128 -23.62 3.76 -3.31
CA ALA A 128 -24.34 4.90 -2.79
C ALA A 128 -23.42 6.12 -2.56
N LEU A 129 -22.18 5.89 -2.11
CA LEU A 129 -21.19 6.96 -1.94
C LEU A 129 -20.58 7.45 -3.26
N VAL A 130 -20.37 6.55 -4.23
CA VAL A 130 -19.69 6.88 -5.51
C VAL A 130 -20.66 7.41 -6.57
N ARG A 131 -21.93 6.99 -6.58
CA ARG A 131 -22.92 7.43 -7.59
C ARG A 131 -23.10 8.94 -7.69
N PRO A 132 -23.11 9.73 -6.59
CA PRO A 132 -23.14 11.20 -6.68
C PRO A 132 -21.95 11.78 -7.45
N LEU A 133 -20.73 11.24 -7.26
CA LEU A 133 -19.52 11.66 -7.98
C LEU A 133 -19.65 11.47 -9.50
N LEU A 134 -20.41 10.46 -9.93
CA LEU A 134 -20.67 10.12 -11.33
C LEU A 134 -21.97 10.74 -11.87
N ALA A 135 -22.56 11.72 -11.20
CA ALA A 135 -23.77 12.38 -11.70
C ALA A 135 -23.42 13.32 -12.88
N PRO A 136 -24.16 13.24 -14.01
CA PRO A 136 -23.91 14.10 -15.17
C PRO A 136 -24.36 15.55 -14.94
N ASP A 137 -25.35 15.76 -14.07
CA ASP A 137 -25.97 17.05 -13.77
C ASP A 137 -26.36 17.19 -12.29
N LEU A 138 -26.77 18.42 -11.90
CA LEU A 138 -27.11 18.75 -10.52
C LEU A 138 -28.39 18.06 -10.02
N ALA A 139 -29.38 17.82 -10.88
CA ALA A 139 -30.62 17.16 -10.49
C ALA A 139 -30.37 15.67 -10.21
N THR A 140 -29.60 14.99 -11.09
CA THR A 140 -29.18 13.60 -10.85
C THR A 140 -28.30 13.49 -9.61
N PHE A 141 -27.45 14.49 -9.34
CA PHE A 141 -26.66 14.55 -8.12
C PHE A 141 -27.57 14.63 -6.88
N ALA A 142 -28.51 15.58 -6.85
CA ALA A 142 -29.44 15.77 -5.74
C ALA A 142 -30.28 14.51 -5.48
N ALA A 143 -30.73 13.81 -6.52
CA ALA A 143 -31.48 12.56 -6.38
C ALA A 143 -30.65 11.41 -5.78
N ARG A 144 -29.32 11.43 -5.93
CA ARG A 144 -28.41 10.39 -5.41
C ARG A 144 -27.90 10.70 -3.99
N LEU A 145 -28.01 11.95 -3.52
CA LEU A 145 -27.55 12.37 -2.20
C LEU A 145 -28.20 11.62 -1.02
N PRO A 146 -29.51 11.31 -0.99
CA PRO A 146 -30.12 10.65 0.16
C PRO A 146 -29.45 9.31 0.52
N ALA A 147 -29.11 8.51 -0.49
CA ALA A 147 -28.41 7.24 -0.27
C ALA A 147 -26.99 7.45 0.28
N ALA A 148 -26.26 8.43 -0.24
CA ALA A 148 -24.92 8.77 0.25
C ALA A 148 -24.97 9.27 1.71
N PHE A 149 -25.93 10.16 2.03
CA PHE A 149 -26.15 10.65 3.39
C PHE A 149 -26.49 9.54 4.37
N LEU A 150 -27.29 8.54 3.96
CA LEU A 150 -27.57 7.40 4.81
C LEU A 150 -26.28 6.65 5.18
N VAL A 151 -25.42 6.38 4.20
CA VAL A 151 -24.15 5.67 4.46
C VAL A 151 -23.21 6.50 5.34
N VAL A 152 -23.08 7.81 5.09
CA VAL A 152 -22.26 8.71 5.92
C VAL A 152 -22.83 8.81 7.34
N GLY A 153 -24.14 8.93 7.48
CA GLY A 153 -24.82 8.99 8.77
C GLY A 153 -24.63 7.72 9.58
N LEU A 154 -24.71 6.55 8.94
CA LEU A 154 -24.40 5.26 9.58
C LEU A 154 -22.94 5.20 10.07
N HIS A 155 -21.99 5.68 9.26
CA HIS A 155 -20.59 5.76 9.68
C HIS A 155 -20.37 6.74 10.84
N TYR A 156 -21.07 7.88 10.84
CA TYR A 156 -21.01 8.84 11.93
C TYR A 156 -21.53 8.25 13.24
N VAL A 157 -22.72 7.64 13.22
CA VAL A 157 -23.31 6.97 14.40
C VAL A 157 -22.37 5.86 14.90
N TRP A 158 -21.79 5.10 13.98
CA TRP A 158 -20.84 4.04 14.33
C TRP A 158 -19.55 4.59 14.96
N LEU A 159 -19.05 5.72 14.46
CA LEU A 159 -17.88 6.40 15.01
C LEU A 159 -18.12 6.92 16.42
N VAL A 160 -19.22 7.65 16.64
CA VAL A 160 -19.57 8.19 17.96
C VAL A 160 -19.73 7.05 18.98
N ARG A 161 -20.46 5.99 18.63
CA ARG A 161 -20.65 4.82 19.51
C ARG A 161 -19.34 4.11 19.81
N SER A 162 -18.47 3.98 18.82
CA SER A 162 -17.17 3.34 19.02
C SER A 162 -16.28 4.19 19.91
N SER A 163 -16.18 5.51 19.66
CA SER A 163 -15.34 6.42 20.46
C SER A 163 -15.72 6.39 21.94
N LEU A 164 -17.02 6.47 22.25
CA LEU A 164 -17.51 6.41 23.64
C LEU A 164 -17.12 5.09 24.32
N ALA A 165 -17.32 3.95 23.65
CA ALA A 165 -16.93 2.66 24.18
C ALA A 165 -15.40 2.54 24.38
N PHE A 166 -14.59 3.18 23.51
CA PHE A 166 -13.14 3.23 23.67
C PHE A 166 -12.70 4.12 24.83
N GLU A 167 -13.32 5.28 25.02
CA GLU A 167 -13.02 6.18 26.14
C GLU A 167 -13.31 5.50 27.48
N GLU A 168 -14.46 4.83 27.60
CA GLU A 168 -14.82 4.06 28.79
C GLU A 168 -13.81 2.94 29.09
N VAL A 169 -13.41 2.16 28.07
CA VAL A 169 -12.41 1.09 28.22
C VAL A 169 -11.03 1.66 28.56
N ALA A 170 -10.64 2.79 27.95
CA ALA A 170 -9.37 3.45 28.20
C ALA A 170 -9.30 3.94 29.66
N VAL A 171 -10.37 4.56 30.17
CA VAL A 171 -10.48 4.98 31.57
C VAL A 171 -10.35 3.78 32.50
N GLU A 172 -11.09 2.69 32.25
CA GLU A 172 -11.01 1.49 33.08
C GLU A 172 -9.59 0.87 33.06
N SER A 173 -8.94 0.87 31.90
CA SER A 173 -7.56 0.38 31.75
C SER A 173 -6.55 1.26 32.49
N ALA A 174 -6.71 2.59 32.44
CA ALA A 174 -5.88 3.57 33.13
C ALA A 174 -6.06 3.45 34.64
N GLU A 175 -7.29 3.25 35.14
CA GLU A 175 -7.54 2.95 36.55
C GLU A 175 -6.91 1.63 36.99
N ARG A 176 -6.98 0.57 36.17
CA ARG A 176 -6.30 -0.70 36.46
C ARG A 176 -4.77 -0.52 36.48
N MET A 177 -4.21 0.29 35.58
CA MET A 177 -2.79 0.61 35.54
C MET A 177 -2.36 1.45 36.74
N ALA A 178 -3.11 2.49 37.08
CA ALA A 178 -2.91 3.32 38.26
C ALA A 178 -2.95 2.49 39.54
N ARG A 179 -3.92 1.57 39.66
CA ARG A 179 -3.97 0.58 40.77
C ARG A 179 -2.74 -0.32 40.82
N ARG A 180 -2.22 -0.76 39.68
CA ARG A 180 -0.98 -1.56 39.62
C ARG A 180 0.25 -0.76 40.03
N ILE A 181 0.38 0.48 39.56
CA ILE A 181 1.48 1.39 39.93
C ILE A 181 1.41 1.72 41.42
N ALA A 182 0.22 2.00 41.96
CA ALA A 182 0.01 2.22 43.39
C ALA A 182 0.38 0.99 44.23
N ALA A 183 -0.03 -0.22 43.79
CA ALA A 183 0.34 -1.46 44.46
C ALA A 183 1.86 -1.71 44.43
N TRP A 184 2.54 -1.38 43.33
CA TRP A 184 4.00 -1.45 43.21
C TRP A 184 4.70 -0.44 44.14
N ARG A 185 4.28 0.83 44.11
CA ARG A 185 4.81 1.87 45.01
C ARG A 185 4.61 1.54 46.49
N SER A 186 3.53 0.83 46.83
CA SER A 186 3.29 0.33 48.20
C SER A 186 4.10 -0.93 48.57
N GLY A 187 5.01 -1.40 47.72
CA GLY A 187 5.85 -2.57 47.97
C GLY A 187 5.11 -3.92 47.92
N ARG A 188 3.82 -3.94 47.55
CA ARG A 188 2.98 -5.16 47.58
C ARG A 188 3.17 -6.06 46.36
N ARG A 189 3.94 -5.63 45.36
CA ARG A 189 4.27 -6.42 44.16
C ARG A 189 5.69 -6.16 43.67
N PRO A 190 6.39 -7.20 43.16
CA PRO A 190 7.68 -7.03 42.50
C PRO A 190 7.55 -6.11 41.28
N PRO A 191 8.66 -5.47 40.84
CA PRO A 191 8.67 -4.67 39.63
C PRO A 191 8.12 -5.49 38.45
N PRO A 192 7.43 -4.85 37.50
CA PRO A 192 6.94 -5.57 36.33
C PRO A 192 8.15 -6.26 35.69
N SER A 193 8.15 -7.58 35.64
CA SER A 193 9.07 -8.27 34.76
C SER A 193 8.80 -7.74 33.37
N GLU A 194 9.85 -7.39 32.64
CA GLU A 194 9.78 -7.25 31.19
C GLU A 194 9.12 -8.53 30.69
N ARG A 195 7.81 -8.51 30.51
CA ARG A 195 7.12 -9.56 29.80
C ARG A 195 7.66 -9.40 28.40
N LEU A 196 8.74 -10.13 28.11
CA LEU A 196 9.15 -10.51 26.75
C LEU A 196 7.86 -10.65 25.97
N SER A 197 7.63 -9.71 25.05
CA SER A 197 6.30 -9.53 24.49
C SER A 197 5.84 -10.90 24.01
N LYS A 198 4.73 -11.40 24.56
CA LYS A 198 4.23 -12.77 24.34
C LYS A 198 3.73 -13.01 22.89
N GLY A 199 4.26 -12.25 21.93
CA GLY A 199 3.95 -12.33 20.51
C GLY A 199 5.11 -11.94 19.59
N ALA A 200 6.32 -11.68 20.10
CA ALA A 200 7.48 -11.47 19.23
C ALA A 200 7.80 -12.76 18.48
N ARG A 201 7.47 -12.80 17.19
CA ARG A 201 7.78 -13.91 16.29
C ARG A 201 9.26 -14.26 16.32
N ARG A 202 9.58 -15.53 16.05
CA ARG A 202 10.97 -15.99 15.91
C ARG A 202 11.70 -15.10 14.90
N SER A 203 12.87 -14.65 15.32
CA SER A 203 13.85 -13.92 14.50
C SER A 203 14.15 -14.68 13.21
N LEU A 204 14.28 -13.99 12.05
CA LEU A 204 14.69 -14.61 10.78
C LEU A 204 16.09 -15.23 10.82
N GLY A 205 16.89 -14.85 11.81
CA GLY A 205 18.26 -15.31 12.00
C GLY A 205 19.02 -14.38 12.92
N ARG A 206 20.28 -14.71 13.22
CA ARG A 206 21.23 -13.81 13.87
C ARG A 206 22.18 -13.31 12.80
N LEU A 207 22.42 -12.00 12.77
CA LEU A 207 23.49 -11.42 11.96
C LEU A 207 24.84 -11.72 12.62
N ALA A 208 25.92 -11.78 11.82
CA ALA A 208 27.27 -11.84 12.38
C ALA A 208 27.54 -10.62 13.29
N PRO A 209 28.32 -10.77 14.36
CA PRO A 209 28.59 -9.68 15.32
C PRO A 209 29.47 -8.57 14.73
N VAL A 210 30.12 -8.80 13.58
CA VAL A 210 30.99 -7.85 12.88
C VAL A 210 30.54 -7.75 11.43
N GLY A 211 30.53 -6.54 10.87
CA GLY A 211 30.16 -6.29 9.48
C GLY A 211 29.86 -4.83 9.17
N SER A 212 29.35 -4.58 7.97
CA SER A 212 28.93 -3.23 7.54
C SER A 212 27.74 -2.73 8.37
N PRO A 213 27.78 -1.48 8.90
CA PRO A 213 26.64 -0.87 9.58
C PRO A 213 25.38 -0.80 8.71
N ALA A 214 25.54 -0.52 7.40
CA ALA A 214 24.43 -0.48 6.45
C ALA A 214 23.71 -1.83 6.38
N CYS A 215 24.45 -2.94 6.43
CA CYS A 215 23.87 -4.29 6.46
C CYS A 215 23.11 -4.56 7.76
N ALA A 216 23.65 -4.11 8.91
CA ALA A 216 22.98 -4.25 10.19
C ALA A 216 21.65 -3.47 10.24
N ILE A 217 21.62 -2.25 9.69
CA ILE A 217 20.42 -1.43 9.59
C ILE A 217 19.42 -2.04 8.60
N ALA A 218 19.88 -2.51 7.44
CA ALA A 218 19.02 -3.21 6.49
C ALA A 218 18.38 -4.45 7.13
N TRP A 219 19.16 -5.23 7.89
CA TRP A 219 18.66 -6.39 8.62
C TRP A 219 17.64 -6.02 9.69
N LYS A 220 17.86 -4.92 10.43
CA LYS A 220 16.88 -4.36 11.38
C LYS A 220 15.55 -4.08 10.68
N ASN A 221 15.57 -3.45 9.51
CA ASN A 221 14.35 -3.10 8.76
C ASN A 221 13.64 -4.33 8.20
N VAL A 222 14.37 -5.30 7.65
CA VAL A 222 13.82 -6.60 7.21
C VAL A 222 13.15 -7.33 8.37
N GLN A 223 13.79 -7.34 9.54
CA GLN A 223 13.28 -7.99 10.74
C GLN A 223 12.08 -7.27 11.34
N ALA A 224 12.08 -5.94 11.32
CA ALA A 224 10.93 -5.13 11.71
C ALA A 224 9.72 -5.48 10.84
N GLU A 225 9.91 -5.59 9.52
CA GLU A 225 8.82 -5.98 8.62
C GLU A 225 8.39 -7.43 8.83
N TRP A 226 9.32 -8.36 9.03
CA TRP A 226 8.98 -9.76 9.35
C TRP A 226 8.14 -9.90 10.63
N ARG A 227 8.50 -9.16 11.67
CA ARG A 227 7.80 -9.18 12.95
C ARG A 227 6.47 -8.42 12.89
N GLY A 228 6.42 -7.31 12.14
CA GLY A 228 5.26 -6.42 12.03
C GLY A 228 4.21 -6.87 11.01
N SER A 229 4.61 -7.51 9.91
CA SER A 229 3.73 -7.95 8.81
C SER A 229 2.78 -9.09 9.15
N GLY A 230 2.76 -9.51 10.43
CA GLY A 230 2.48 -10.86 10.89
C GLY A 230 1.43 -11.67 10.09
N VAL A 231 0.26 -11.10 9.83
CA VAL A 231 -0.83 -11.80 9.13
C VAL A 231 -1.09 -11.20 7.75
N ARG A 232 -0.69 -9.96 7.46
CA ARG A 232 -1.19 -9.20 6.29
C ARG A 232 -0.62 -9.68 4.97
N LEU A 233 0.71 -9.75 4.84
CA LEU A 233 1.35 -10.10 3.59
C LEU A 233 1.08 -11.56 3.19
N PRO A 234 1.31 -12.57 4.06
CA PRO A 234 0.99 -13.96 3.71
C PRO A 234 -0.51 -14.21 3.56
N VAL A 235 -1.42 -13.53 4.29
CA VAL A 235 -2.87 -13.70 4.07
C VAL A 235 -3.33 -13.03 2.80
N ILE A 236 -2.80 -11.86 2.41
CA ILE A 236 -3.11 -11.26 1.10
C ILE A 236 -2.60 -12.17 -0.03
N ILE A 237 -1.40 -12.71 0.11
CA ILE A 237 -0.84 -13.68 -0.86
C ILE A 237 -1.69 -14.95 -0.88
N VAL A 238 -2.04 -15.53 0.27
CA VAL A 238 -2.87 -16.76 0.35
C VAL A 238 -4.30 -16.52 -0.14
N LEU A 239 -4.93 -15.40 0.19
CA LEU A 239 -6.27 -15.06 -0.31
C LEU A 239 -6.24 -14.75 -1.81
N GLY A 240 -5.18 -14.10 -2.30
CA GLY A 240 -4.93 -13.90 -3.72
C GLY A 240 -4.77 -15.25 -4.43
N VAL A 241 -3.91 -16.12 -3.92
CA VAL A 241 -3.67 -17.48 -4.43
C VAL A 241 -4.91 -18.37 -4.31
N ALA A 242 -5.73 -18.22 -3.26
CA ALA A 242 -6.97 -18.98 -3.09
C ALA A 242 -8.09 -18.49 -4.02
N ALA A 243 -8.24 -17.17 -4.19
CA ALA A 243 -9.17 -16.59 -5.17
C ALA A 243 -8.77 -17.04 -6.59
N VAL A 244 -7.48 -17.09 -6.85
CA VAL A 244 -6.86 -17.61 -8.07
C VAL A 244 -7.10 -19.11 -8.26
N ALA A 245 -6.79 -19.95 -7.26
CA ALA A 245 -6.91 -21.40 -7.35
C ALA A 245 -8.37 -21.79 -7.52
N TRP A 246 -9.25 -21.03 -6.87
CA TRP A 246 -10.67 -21.14 -7.07
C TRP A 246 -11.05 -20.72 -8.50
N VAL A 247 -10.66 -19.54 -9.03
CA VAL A 247 -10.91 -19.16 -10.44
C VAL A 247 -10.36 -20.20 -11.44
N ALA A 248 -9.18 -20.77 -11.18
CA ALA A 248 -8.56 -21.80 -11.99
C ALA A 248 -9.31 -23.14 -11.96
N SER A 249 -9.96 -23.47 -10.84
CA SER A 249 -10.81 -24.67 -10.72
C SER A 249 -12.16 -24.57 -11.46
N LEU A 250 -12.47 -23.44 -12.12
CA LEU A 250 -13.79 -23.18 -12.73
C LEU A 250 -13.83 -23.35 -14.26
N GLY A 251 -12.70 -23.49 -14.94
CA GLY A 251 -12.65 -23.64 -16.39
C GLY A 251 -12.48 -25.10 -16.82
N ALA A 252 -13.44 -25.63 -17.59
CA ALA A 252 -13.26 -26.87 -18.34
C ALA A 252 -12.31 -26.71 -19.55
N ALA A 253 -12.03 -25.46 -19.97
CA ALA A 253 -10.96 -25.14 -20.91
C ALA A 253 -9.65 -24.94 -20.14
N ALA A 254 -8.65 -25.78 -20.42
CA ALA A 254 -7.43 -25.97 -19.64
C ALA A 254 -6.45 -24.76 -19.55
N GLY A 255 -6.86 -23.52 -19.85
CA GLY A 255 -5.95 -22.37 -19.91
C GLY A 255 -6.43 -21.05 -19.28
N THR A 256 -7.74 -20.81 -19.18
CA THR A 256 -8.27 -19.46 -18.85
C THR A 256 -7.99 -19.03 -17.42
N GLY A 257 -8.03 -19.94 -16.46
CA GLY A 257 -7.77 -19.63 -15.06
C GLY A 257 -6.30 -19.35 -14.75
N ILE A 258 -5.40 -20.08 -15.40
CA ILE A 258 -3.96 -19.89 -15.28
C ILE A 258 -3.53 -18.58 -15.96
N GLN A 259 -4.20 -18.19 -17.06
CA GLN A 259 -4.04 -16.87 -17.66
C GLN A 259 -4.39 -15.74 -16.69
N VAL A 260 -5.56 -15.80 -16.06
CA VAL A 260 -5.96 -14.81 -15.04
C VAL A 260 -4.95 -14.76 -13.90
N LEU A 261 -4.44 -15.93 -13.45
CA LEU A 261 -3.39 -16.01 -12.43
C LEU A 261 -2.12 -15.26 -12.86
N ALA A 262 -1.58 -15.59 -14.03
CA ALA A 262 -0.36 -14.98 -14.53
C ALA A 262 -0.52 -13.45 -14.64
N THR A 263 -1.65 -12.97 -15.14
CA THR A 263 -1.95 -11.54 -15.22
C THR A 263 -2.03 -10.88 -13.84
N LEU A 264 -2.73 -11.49 -12.89
CA LEU A 264 -2.82 -10.95 -11.53
C LEU A 264 -1.46 -10.86 -10.85
N LEU A 265 -0.61 -11.89 -10.99
CA LEU A 265 0.74 -11.88 -10.44
C LEU A 265 1.62 -10.79 -11.06
N LEU A 266 1.52 -10.56 -12.37
CA LEU A 266 2.21 -9.44 -13.03
C LEU A 266 1.71 -8.08 -12.51
N VAL A 267 0.40 -7.92 -12.33
CA VAL A 267 -0.18 -6.70 -11.72
C VAL A 267 0.33 -6.52 -10.29
N PHE A 268 0.36 -7.57 -9.47
CA PHE A 268 0.90 -7.51 -8.11
C PHE A 268 2.39 -7.18 -8.08
N ALA A 269 3.19 -7.71 -9.01
CA ALA A 269 4.60 -7.34 -9.14
C ALA A 269 4.76 -5.84 -9.46
N GLY A 270 4.00 -5.32 -10.44
CA GLY A 270 3.99 -3.90 -10.76
C GLY A 270 3.51 -3.02 -9.60
N MET A 271 2.46 -3.45 -8.91
CA MET A 271 1.95 -2.77 -7.71
C MET A 271 2.98 -2.74 -6.58
N ALA A 272 3.72 -3.84 -6.36
CA ALA A 272 4.79 -3.90 -5.37
C ALA A 272 5.93 -2.93 -5.68
N VAL A 273 6.33 -2.82 -6.96
CA VAL A 273 7.39 -1.88 -7.39
C VAL A 273 6.94 -0.42 -7.25
N VAL A 274 5.73 -0.09 -7.69
CA VAL A 274 5.24 1.30 -7.73
C VAL A 274 4.72 1.77 -6.37
N PHE A 275 3.89 0.98 -5.71
CA PHE A 275 3.20 1.38 -4.48
C PHE A 275 3.83 0.84 -3.20
N GLY A 276 4.66 -0.20 -3.29
CA GLY A 276 5.34 -0.81 -2.13
C GLY A 276 6.06 0.20 -1.22
N PRO A 277 6.87 1.14 -1.73
CA PRO A 277 7.59 2.14 -0.92
C PRO A 277 6.69 3.14 -0.17
N TYR A 278 5.43 3.31 -0.60
CA TYR A 278 4.46 4.15 0.10
C TYR A 278 3.78 3.40 1.25
N ILE A 279 3.65 2.08 1.10
CA ILE A 279 3.03 1.19 2.08
C ILE A 279 4.05 0.82 3.16
N LEU A 280 5.25 0.44 2.74
CA LEU A 280 6.34 0.02 3.61
C LEU A 280 7.10 1.25 4.10
N ARG A 281 7.00 1.55 5.40
CA ARG A 281 7.57 2.76 6.02
C ARG A 281 8.61 2.45 7.11
N ASN A 282 9.16 1.22 7.10
CA ASN A 282 10.26 0.83 7.98
C ASN A 282 11.57 1.28 7.34
N ASP A 283 11.71 2.59 7.20
CA ASP A 283 12.87 3.30 6.66
C ASP A 283 13.16 4.52 7.55
N LEU A 284 13.99 5.44 7.07
CA LEU A 284 14.37 6.64 7.80
C LEU A 284 13.16 7.45 8.30
N ARG A 285 11.98 7.36 7.67
CA ARG A 285 10.75 8.05 8.12
C ARG A 285 10.24 7.56 9.47
N ALA A 286 10.45 6.28 9.79
CA ALA A 286 10.13 5.77 11.11
C ALA A 286 11.24 6.13 12.10
N ASP A 287 12.48 6.06 11.66
CA ASP A 287 13.68 6.20 12.48
C ASP A 287 14.02 7.65 12.85
N LEU A 288 13.61 8.63 12.05
CA LEU A 288 13.70 10.06 12.38
C LEU A 288 12.91 10.46 13.64
N LEU A 289 12.03 9.60 14.16
CA LEU A 289 11.45 9.80 15.50
C LEU A 289 12.49 9.67 16.63
N LEU A 290 13.62 9.03 16.35
CA LEU A 290 14.73 8.80 17.27
C LEU A 290 15.98 9.54 16.78
N TRP A 291 15.80 10.71 16.14
CA TRP A 291 16.88 11.44 15.47
C TRP A 291 18.08 11.71 16.40
N ASP A 292 17.83 12.19 17.62
CA ASP A 292 18.88 12.46 18.62
C ASP A 292 19.73 11.22 18.91
N LEU A 293 19.07 10.05 19.01
CA LEU A 293 19.75 8.77 19.22
C LEU A 293 20.57 8.37 17.99
N LEU A 294 20.03 8.53 16.78
CA LEU A 294 20.76 8.23 15.55
C LEU A 294 22.02 9.08 15.41
N LYS A 295 21.96 10.36 15.81
CA LYS A 295 23.10 11.28 15.83
C LYS A 295 24.18 10.91 16.86
N SER A 296 23.79 10.21 17.93
CA SER A 296 24.74 9.73 18.95
C SER A 296 25.58 8.54 18.47
N TYR A 297 25.15 7.85 17.41
CA TYR A 297 25.89 6.71 16.89
C TYR A 297 27.06 7.15 16.00
N PRO A 298 28.23 6.47 16.08
CA PRO A 298 29.41 6.76 15.27
C PRO A 298 29.24 6.19 13.84
N LEU A 299 28.20 6.64 13.14
CA LEU A 299 27.85 6.19 11.80
C LEU A 299 28.00 7.33 10.80
N ARG A 300 28.52 7.01 9.61
CA ARG A 300 28.47 7.94 8.48
C ARG A 300 27.02 8.04 8.01
N GLY A 301 26.56 9.24 7.71
CA GLY A 301 25.19 9.46 7.24
C GLY A 301 24.88 8.67 5.97
N ALA A 302 25.86 8.46 5.09
CA ALA A 302 25.70 7.64 3.88
C ALA A 302 25.43 6.16 4.20
N ASP A 303 26.12 5.59 5.20
CA ASP A 303 25.91 4.20 5.63
C ASP A 303 24.53 4.02 6.29
N LEU A 304 24.10 5.04 7.05
CA LEU A 304 22.75 5.09 7.62
C LEU A 304 21.69 5.09 6.52
N VAL A 305 21.75 6.05 5.58
CA VAL A 305 20.77 6.17 4.50
C VAL A 305 20.78 4.92 3.61
N ALA A 306 21.94 4.38 3.27
CA ALA A 306 22.05 3.14 2.50
C ALA A 306 21.36 1.98 3.22
N GLY A 307 21.64 1.78 4.51
CA GLY A 307 21.01 0.72 5.30
C GLY A 307 19.49 0.88 5.42
N GLU A 308 19.03 2.12 5.64
CA GLU A 308 17.61 2.44 5.77
C GLU A 308 16.83 2.16 4.48
N VAL A 309 17.46 2.35 3.32
CA VAL A 309 16.86 2.06 2.00
C VAL A 309 16.95 0.58 1.63
N LEU A 310 18.08 -0.07 1.90
CA LEU A 310 18.33 -1.45 1.49
C LEU A 310 17.35 -2.45 2.12
N GLY A 311 16.94 -2.23 3.37
CA GLY A 311 15.98 -3.08 4.07
C GLY A 311 14.63 -3.21 3.35
N PRO A 312 13.85 -2.12 3.20
CA PRO A 312 12.56 -2.16 2.51
C PRO A 312 12.71 -2.54 1.01
N VAL A 313 13.78 -2.11 0.34
CA VAL A 313 14.05 -2.50 -1.06
C VAL A 313 14.24 -4.01 -1.17
N ALA A 314 14.98 -4.65 -0.26
CA ALA A 314 15.18 -6.10 -0.28
C ALA A 314 13.87 -6.86 -0.09
N VAL A 315 13.01 -6.42 0.84
CA VAL A 315 11.67 -7.01 1.05
C VAL A 315 10.81 -6.87 -0.20
N LEU A 316 10.70 -5.67 -0.75
CA LEU A 316 9.85 -5.39 -1.92
C LEU A 316 10.37 -6.08 -3.18
N THR A 317 11.68 -6.15 -3.37
CA THR A 317 12.31 -6.89 -4.47
C THR A 317 12.01 -8.37 -4.36
N SER A 318 12.10 -8.95 -3.15
CA SER A 318 11.76 -10.35 -2.92
C SER A 318 10.30 -10.66 -3.25
N VAL A 319 9.37 -9.76 -2.88
CA VAL A 319 7.95 -9.88 -3.24
C VAL A 319 7.75 -9.78 -4.75
N ALA A 320 8.35 -8.78 -5.40
CA ALA A 320 8.23 -8.57 -6.84
C ALA A 320 8.80 -9.76 -7.63
N TRP A 321 10.01 -10.23 -7.29
CA TRP A 321 10.61 -11.41 -7.90
C TRP A 321 9.78 -12.67 -7.67
N GLY A 322 9.24 -12.88 -6.47
CA GLY A 322 8.33 -13.99 -6.19
C GLY A 322 7.09 -13.97 -7.09
N CYS A 323 6.47 -12.80 -7.27
CA CYS A 323 5.34 -12.63 -8.18
C CYS A 323 5.73 -12.84 -9.66
N LEU A 324 6.87 -12.30 -10.10
CA LEU A 324 7.36 -12.46 -11.48
C LEU A 324 7.70 -13.93 -11.80
N LEU A 325 8.37 -14.63 -10.89
CA LEU A 325 8.70 -16.05 -11.04
C LEU A 325 7.43 -16.92 -11.05
N ALA A 326 6.47 -16.64 -10.18
CA ALA A 326 5.19 -17.34 -10.18
C ALA A 326 4.37 -17.06 -11.45
N ALA A 327 4.41 -15.83 -11.97
CA ALA A 327 3.76 -15.46 -13.23
C ALA A 327 4.40 -16.19 -14.42
N PHE A 328 5.73 -16.26 -14.45
CA PHE A 328 6.46 -17.00 -15.47
C PHE A 328 6.12 -18.49 -15.40
N ALA A 329 6.13 -19.10 -14.20
CA ALA A 329 5.77 -20.50 -14.00
C ALA A 329 4.33 -20.79 -14.45
N ALA A 330 3.37 -19.92 -14.09
CA ALA A 330 1.99 -20.02 -14.58
C ALA A 330 1.93 -19.91 -16.11
N SER A 331 2.73 -19.02 -16.71
CA SER A 331 2.77 -18.86 -18.16
C SER A 331 3.20 -20.12 -18.89
N LEU A 332 4.01 -21.00 -18.29
CA LEU A 332 4.46 -22.24 -18.95
C LEU A 332 3.31 -23.21 -19.25
N ALA A 333 2.21 -23.13 -18.50
CA ALA A 333 1.02 -23.93 -18.74
C ALA A 333 0.02 -23.27 -19.71
N ILE A 334 0.39 -22.14 -20.31
CA ILE A 334 -0.46 -21.37 -21.22
C ILE A 334 0.17 -21.34 -22.61
N ASP A 335 -0.64 -21.66 -23.62
CA ASP A 335 -0.29 -21.36 -25.00
C ASP A 335 -0.54 -19.87 -25.30
N LEU A 336 0.52 -19.14 -25.65
CA LEU A 336 0.47 -17.72 -26.02
C LEU A 336 1.04 -17.62 -27.44
N PRO A 337 0.17 -17.62 -28.48
CA PRO A 337 0.60 -17.50 -29.86
C PRO A 337 1.44 -16.23 -30.06
N GLY A 338 2.60 -16.36 -30.69
CA GLY A 338 3.51 -15.24 -30.95
C GLY A 338 4.36 -14.78 -29.76
N PHE A 339 4.28 -15.45 -28.60
CA PHE A 339 5.12 -15.16 -27.44
C PHE A 339 5.73 -16.45 -26.87
N PRO A 340 6.81 -16.98 -27.49
CA PRO A 340 7.43 -18.24 -27.10
C PRO A 340 8.05 -18.17 -25.70
N VAL A 341 8.32 -19.34 -25.10
CA VAL A 341 8.87 -19.44 -23.72
C VAL A 341 10.19 -18.68 -23.55
N LEU A 342 11.05 -18.66 -24.58
CA LEU A 342 12.31 -17.92 -24.55
C LEU A 342 12.08 -16.40 -24.46
N ASP A 343 11.08 -15.87 -25.15
CA ASP A 343 10.74 -14.43 -25.08
C ASP A 343 10.10 -14.07 -23.74
N ARG A 344 9.31 -14.99 -23.16
CA ARG A 344 8.80 -14.87 -21.78
C ARG A 344 9.95 -14.81 -20.77
N LEU A 345 10.98 -15.63 -20.96
CA LEU A 345 12.18 -15.64 -20.12
C LEU A 345 12.96 -14.33 -20.26
N ALA A 346 13.13 -13.82 -21.48
CA ALA A 346 13.75 -12.52 -21.72
C ALA A 346 13.01 -11.37 -21.00
N ALA A 347 11.67 -11.38 -21.05
CA ALA A 347 10.85 -10.40 -20.33
C ALA A 347 10.99 -10.53 -18.80
N LEU A 348 11.01 -11.76 -18.27
CA LEU A 348 11.27 -12.03 -16.85
C LEU A 348 12.64 -11.48 -16.43
N LEU A 349 13.70 -11.78 -17.18
CA LEU A 349 15.05 -11.32 -16.87
C LEU A 349 15.14 -9.79 -16.91
N ALA A 350 14.62 -9.15 -17.96
CA ALA A 350 14.63 -7.70 -18.09
C ALA A 350 13.89 -7.02 -16.91
N THR A 351 12.70 -7.51 -16.56
CA THR A 351 11.91 -6.95 -15.46
C THR A 351 12.53 -7.24 -14.08
N ALA A 352 13.08 -8.43 -13.87
CA ALA A 352 13.74 -8.80 -12.61
C ALA A 352 15.02 -7.97 -12.37
N ILE A 353 15.78 -7.67 -13.42
CA ILE A 353 16.97 -6.81 -13.36
C ILE A 353 16.59 -5.36 -13.03
N ALA A 354 15.57 -4.81 -13.70
CA ALA A 354 15.18 -3.41 -13.52
C ALA A 354 14.47 -3.13 -12.18
N ALA A 355 13.64 -4.06 -11.69
CA ALA A 355 12.81 -3.88 -10.49
C ALA A 355 13.55 -3.34 -9.25
N PRO A 356 14.68 -3.90 -8.79
CA PRO A 356 15.39 -3.39 -7.63
C PRO A 356 15.91 -1.95 -7.82
N ALA A 357 16.37 -1.58 -9.02
CA ALA A 357 16.86 -0.24 -9.29
C ALA A 357 15.74 0.81 -9.17
N PHE A 358 14.56 0.51 -9.73
CA PHE A 358 13.37 1.34 -9.54
C PHE A 358 13.02 1.49 -8.06
N LEU A 359 13.02 0.39 -7.31
CA LEU A 359 12.73 0.36 -5.87
C LEU A 359 13.74 1.19 -5.05
N VAL A 360 15.02 1.17 -5.41
CA VAL A 360 16.05 2.01 -4.76
C VAL A 360 15.73 3.49 -4.94
N VAL A 361 15.51 3.93 -6.18
CA VAL A 361 15.31 5.36 -6.48
C VAL A 361 14.02 5.88 -5.85
N ILE A 362 12.91 5.16 -5.96
CA ILE A 362 11.64 5.60 -5.37
C ILE A 362 11.73 5.69 -3.85
N THR A 363 12.43 4.74 -3.21
CA THR A 363 12.61 4.72 -1.76
C THR A 363 13.54 5.86 -1.33
N LEU A 364 14.59 6.15 -2.10
CA LEU A 364 15.45 7.31 -1.86
C LEU A 364 14.69 8.62 -1.96
N ILE A 365 13.81 8.78 -2.94
CA ILE A 365 12.96 9.99 -3.07
C ILE A 365 12.06 10.15 -1.84
N GLN A 366 11.46 9.05 -1.34
CA GLN A 366 10.64 9.11 -0.12
C GLN A 366 11.44 9.49 1.13
N ASN A 367 12.67 8.97 1.27
CA ASN A 367 13.55 9.31 2.38
C ASN A 367 14.10 10.75 2.25
N ALA A 368 14.37 11.21 1.03
CA ALA A 368 14.76 12.59 0.75
C ALA A 368 13.67 13.57 1.16
N ALA A 369 12.41 13.29 0.82
CA ALA A 369 11.29 14.11 1.22
C ALA A 369 11.18 14.24 2.75
N ALA A 370 11.48 13.16 3.49
CA ALA A 370 11.42 13.16 4.94
C ALA A 370 12.56 13.95 5.61
N LEU A 371 13.76 13.93 5.02
CA LEU A 371 14.92 14.67 5.53
C LEU A 371 14.88 16.14 5.16
N VAL A 372 14.50 16.46 3.91
CA VAL A 372 14.57 17.84 3.39
C VAL A 372 13.31 18.63 3.76
N PHE A 373 12.17 17.95 3.89
CA PHE A 373 10.89 18.57 4.22
C PHE A 373 10.17 17.82 5.37
N PRO A 374 10.77 17.72 6.57
CA PRO A 374 10.23 16.93 7.67
C PRO A 374 8.83 17.40 8.11
N ALA A 375 8.56 18.71 8.08
CA ALA A 375 7.23 19.27 8.37
C ALA A 375 6.15 18.84 7.35
N TRP A 376 6.55 18.43 6.15
CA TRP A 376 5.66 18.01 5.06
C TRP A 376 5.52 16.49 4.95
N VAL A 377 6.11 15.71 5.87
CA VAL A 377 6.03 14.24 5.86
C VAL A 377 5.69 13.74 7.27
N THR A 378 4.61 12.97 7.42
CA THR A 378 4.35 12.32 8.71
C THR A 378 5.41 11.28 9.02
N LEU A 379 6.11 11.47 10.13
CA LEU A 379 7.05 10.50 10.69
C LEU A 379 6.30 9.44 11.52
N GLY A 380 6.76 8.19 11.43
CA GLY A 380 6.28 7.07 12.23
C GLY A 380 4.96 6.37 11.83
N PRO A 381 4.68 5.20 12.44
CA PRO A 381 3.52 4.35 12.12
C PRO A 381 2.20 4.73 12.85
N GLY A 382 2.24 5.62 13.85
CA GLY A 382 1.13 5.78 14.81
C GLY A 382 0.28 7.06 14.72
N ARG A 383 0.67 8.08 13.95
CA ARG A 383 -0.03 9.39 13.97
C ARG A 383 -1.01 9.66 12.83
N ALA A 384 -1.13 8.74 11.87
CA ALA A 384 -1.81 9.01 10.61
C ALA A 384 -3.24 8.46 10.57
N ALA A 385 -4.18 9.15 11.25
CA ALA A 385 -5.62 8.92 11.09
C ALA A 385 -6.36 10.26 10.99
N GLY A 386 -6.00 11.08 10.00
CA GLY A 386 -6.73 12.30 9.65
C GLY A 386 -6.73 12.46 8.13
N VAL A 387 -7.83 12.93 7.54
CA VAL A 387 -7.94 12.97 6.07
C VAL A 387 -7.24 14.18 5.43
N GLU A 388 -6.81 15.13 6.24
CA GLU A 388 -5.76 16.12 5.89
C GLU A 388 -4.52 15.42 5.31
N MET A 389 -4.19 14.23 5.83
CA MET A 389 -3.09 13.42 5.33
C MET A 389 -3.34 12.78 3.97
N ILE A 390 -4.59 12.64 3.51
CA ILE A 390 -4.84 12.12 2.15
C ILE A 390 -4.40 13.16 1.12
N GLY A 391 -4.76 14.44 1.30
CA GLY A 391 -4.29 15.52 0.43
C GLY A 391 -2.77 15.63 0.42
N GLN A 392 -2.15 15.63 1.61
CA GLN A 392 -0.68 15.63 1.74
C GLN A 392 -0.04 14.40 1.10
N ARG A 393 -0.60 13.19 1.29
CA ARG A 393 -0.11 11.96 0.64
C ARG A 393 -0.27 11.99 -0.87
N MET A 394 -1.34 12.57 -1.40
CA MET A 394 -1.51 12.74 -2.84
C MET A 394 -0.46 13.70 -3.39
N LEU A 395 -0.20 14.82 -2.72
CA LEU A 395 0.85 15.76 -3.12
C LEU A 395 2.24 15.13 -3.06
N THR A 396 2.58 14.42 -1.98
CA THR A 396 3.88 13.74 -1.89
C THR A 396 4.00 12.60 -2.88
N MET A 397 2.93 11.85 -3.15
CA MET A 397 2.89 10.81 -4.20
C MET A 397 3.08 11.41 -5.59
N ILE A 398 2.34 12.46 -5.95
CA ILE A 398 2.49 13.13 -7.25
C ILE A 398 3.91 13.71 -7.38
N GLY A 399 4.41 14.41 -6.36
CA GLY A 399 5.76 14.97 -6.36
C GLY A 399 6.84 13.89 -6.53
N SER A 400 6.70 12.77 -5.83
CA SER A 400 7.65 11.66 -5.95
C SER A 400 7.54 10.88 -7.26
N LEU A 401 6.34 10.76 -7.85
CA LEU A 401 6.17 10.22 -9.20
C LEU A 401 6.79 11.15 -10.26
N LEU A 402 6.66 12.46 -10.12
CA LEU A 402 7.31 13.44 -11.01
C LEU A 402 8.84 13.39 -10.88
N LEU A 403 9.36 13.33 -9.65
CA LEU A 403 10.79 13.17 -9.41
C LEU A 403 11.31 11.83 -9.93
N MET A 404 10.52 10.76 -9.81
CA MET A 404 10.84 9.46 -10.40
C MET A 404 10.93 9.56 -11.92
N LEU A 405 9.94 10.18 -12.58
CA LEU A 405 9.97 10.38 -14.03
C LEU A 405 11.21 11.16 -14.47
N LEU A 406 11.58 12.20 -13.72
CA LEU A 406 12.78 12.99 -13.99
C LEU A 406 14.06 12.17 -13.82
N ALA A 407 14.20 11.42 -12.73
CA ALA A 407 15.32 10.50 -12.50
C ALA A 407 15.38 9.38 -13.56
N PHE A 408 14.23 9.03 -14.15
CA PHE A 408 14.18 8.01 -15.18
C PHE A 408 14.68 8.49 -16.54
N LEU A 409 14.74 9.80 -16.81
CA LEU A 409 15.12 10.30 -18.14
C LEU A 409 16.52 9.87 -18.58
N PRO A 410 17.59 10.03 -17.78
CA PRO A 410 18.94 9.60 -18.19
C PRO A 410 19.01 8.08 -18.35
N ALA A 411 18.39 7.34 -17.44
CA ALA A 411 18.34 5.88 -17.48
C ALA A 411 17.58 5.36 -18.72
N ALA A 412 16.50 6.02 -19.12
CA ALA A 412 15.74 5.67 -20.31
C ALA A 412 16.56 5.91 -21.60
N VAL A 413 17.33 6.99 -21.66
CA VAL A 413 18.24 7.25 -22.79
C VAL A 413 19.30 6.16 -22.89
N VAL A 414 19.97 5.82 -21.78
CA VAL A 414 20.99 4.77 -21.74
C VAL A 414 20.38 3.41 -22.11
N ALA A 415 19.19 3.10 -21.59
CA ALA A 415 18.47 1.87 -21.91
C ALA A 415 18.12 1.80 -23.42
N ALA A 416 17.64 2.89 -24.00
CA ALA A 416 17.32 2.97 -25.43
C ALA A 416 18.57 2.78 -26.31
N VAL A 417 19.69 3.39 -25.91
CA VAL A 417 20.99 3.19 -26.58
C VAL A 417 21.43 1.72 -26.47
N ALA A 418 21.32 1.11 -25.30
CA ALA A 418 21.67 -0.30 -25.10
C ALA A 418 20.77 -1.25 -25.94
N VAL A 419 19.48 -0.97 -26.04
CA VAL A 419 18.53 -1.68 -26.92
C VAL A 419 18.93 -1.52 -28.39
N ALA A 420 19.31 -0.32 -28.82
CA ALA A 420 19.73 -0.05 -30.19
C ALA A 420 21.03 -0.77 -30.54
N ILE A 421 22.04 -0.72 -29.66
CA ILE A 421 23.31 -1.44 -29.82
C ILE A 421 23.06 -2.95 -29.91
N ALA A 422 22.21 -3.50 -29.04
CA ALA A 422 21.85 -4.92 -29.07
C ALA A 422 21.19 -5.31 -30.41
N GLY A 423 20.33 -4.44 -30.95
CA GLY A 423 19.74 -4.64 -32.27
C GLY A 423 20.76 -4.65 -33.41
N VAL A 424 21.76 -3.76 -33.38
CA VAL A 424 22.86 -3.76 -34.36
C VAL A 424 23.74 -5.01 -34.21
N ALA A 425 23.91 -5.52 -32.99
CA ALA A 425 24.66 -6.74 -32.70
C ALA A 425 23.93 -8.04 -33.05
N GLY A 426 22.71 -7.97 -33.63
CA GLY A 426 21.93 -9.13 -34.05
C GLY A 426 21.09 -9.78 -32.94
N VAL A 427 20.87 -9.10 -31.81
CA VAL A 427 19.89 -9.53 -30.81
C VAL A 427 18.51 -9.13 -31.29
N ASP A 428 17.56 -10.07 -31.34
CA ASP A 428 16.22 -9.82 -31.88
C ASP A 428 15.09 -9.93 -30.86
N GLY A 429 13.95 -9.34 -31.22
CA GLY A 429 12.72 -9.41 -30.44
C GLY A 429 12.87 -8.90 -29.00
N VAL A 430 12.31 -9.66 -28.06
CA VAL A 430 12.21 -9.30 -26.63
C VAL A 430 13.57 -9.35 -25.95
N TRP A 431 14.54 -10.10 -26.48
CA TRP A 431 15.88 -10.21 -25.91
C TRP A 431 16.64 -8.89 -25.87
N ARG A 432 16.29 -7.93 -26.74
CA ARG A 432 16.84 -6.56 -26.68
C ARG A 432 16.51 -5.84 -25.36
N ALA A 433 15.43 -6.23 -24.68
CA ALA A 433 15.04 -5.64 -23.41
C ALA A 433 16.04 -5.95 -22.27
N VAL A 434 16.81 -7.05 -22.37
CA VAL A 434 17.77 -7.43 -21.32
C VAL A 434 18.96 -6.46 -21.25
N PRO A 435 19.69 -6.16 -22.34
CA PRO A 435 20.68 -5.08 -22.35
C PRO A 435 20.10 -3.71 -21.94
N GLY A 436 18.88 -3.41 -22.39
CA GLY A 436 18.17 -2.20 -21.96
C GLY A 436 17.96 -2.11 -20.45
N ALA A 437 17.51 -3.20 -19.83
CA ALA A 437 17.32 -3.29 -18.39
C ALA A 437 18.64 -3.19 -17.62
N ILE A 438 19.73 -3.75 -18.16
CA ILE A 438 21.08 -3.60 -17.58
C ILE A 438 21.50 -2.13 -17.62
N GLY A 439 21.39 -1.48 -18.78
CA GLY A 439 21.72 -0.05 -18.92
C GLY A 439 20.93 0.83 -17.95
N LEU A 440 19.61 0.62 -17.89
CA LEU A 440 18.71 1.27 -16.93
C LEU A 440 19.17 1.07 -15.48
N THR A 441 19.45 -0.18 -15.10
CA THR A 441 19.84 -0.56 -13.72
C THR A 441 21.16 0.07 -13.33
N VAL A 442 22.13 0.09 -14.24
CA VAL A 442 23.45 0.71 -14.02
C VAL A 442 23.29 2.22 -13.81
N THR A 443 22.53 2.90 -14.66
CA THR A 443 22.31 4.35 -14.53
C THR A 443 21.56 4.71 -13.26
N LEU A 444 20.44 4.06 -12.97
CA LEU A 444 19.68 4.31 -11.74
C LEU A 444 20.47 3.90 -10.49
N GLY A 445 21.29 2.84 -10.57
CA GLY A 445 22.19 2.44 -9.49
C GLY A 445 23.24 3.52 -9.19
N PHE A 446 23.83 4.10 -10.24
CA PHE A 446 24.77 5.22 -10.10
C PHE A 446 24.09 6.47 -9.52
N GLU A 447 22.92 6.87 -10.03
CA GLU A 447 22.13 7.97 -9.49
C GLU A 447 21.75 7.72 -8.01
N GLY A 448 21.37 6.49 -7.69
CA GLY A 448 21.07 6.05 -6.33
C GLY A 448 22.26 6.19 -5.39
N MET A 449 23.47 5.83 -5.82
CA MET A 449 24.70 6.03 -5.04
C MET A 449 24.97 7.51 -4.77
N LEU A 450 24.79 8.37 -5.78
CA LEU A 450 24.95 9.83 -5.60
C LEU A 450 23.91 10.38 -4.63
N ALA A 451 22.66 9.94 -4.74
CA ALA A 451 21.58 10.34 -3.86
C ALA A 451 21.83 9.89 -2.40
N VAL A 452 22.33 8.67 -2.18
CA VAL A 452 22.75 8.19 -0.84
C VAL A 452 23.84 9.08 -0.26
N ALA A 453 24.88 9.39 -1.04
CA ALA A 453 25.98 10.23 -0.57
C ALA A 453 25.53 11.68 -0.28
N TRP A 454 24.59 12.20 -1.07
CA TRP A 454 24.00 13.51 -0.84
C TRP A 454 23.11 13.52 0.40
N LEU A 455 22.18 12.58 0.53
CA LEU A 455 21.29 12.46 1.69
C LEU A 455 22.05 12.21 2.99
N GLY A 456 23.14 11.44 2.93
CA GLY A 456 24.02 11.25 4.09
C GLY A 456 24.61 12.56 4.60
N ARG A 457 25.05 13.44 3.69
CA ARG A 457 25.54 14.79 4.04
C ARG A 457 24.43 15.69 4.57
N VAL A 458 23.21 15.60 4.02
CA VAL A 458 22.05 16.34 4.53
C VAL A 458 21.76 15.90 5.96
N PHE A 459 21.65 14.59 6.21
CA PHE A 459 21.44 14.05 7.54
C PHE A 459 22.53 14.49 8.53
N GLU A 460 23.81 14.48 8.14
CA GLU A 460 24.91 14.91 9.01
C GLU A 460 24.84 16.39 9.38
N ARG A 461 24.37 17.26 8.45
CA ARG A 461 24.26 18.70 8.67
C ARG A 461 23.01 19.15 9.41
N SER A 462 21.89 18.44 9.26
CA SER A 462 20.64 18.78 9.93
C SER A 462 20.74 18.58 11.43
N ASP A 463 20.17 19.51 12.20
CA ASP A 463 20.16 19.51 13.67
C ASP A 463 18.71 19.35 14.17
N PRO A 464 18.39 18.30 14.95
CA PRO A 464 17.06 18.09 15.52
C PRO A 464 16.53 19.31 16.30
N ALA A 465 17.41 20.05 17.00
CA ALA A 465 17.03 21.18 17.85
C ALA A 465 16.59 22.42 17.05
N ALA A 466 17.11 22.58 15.82
CA ALA A 466 16.77 23.70 14.96
C ALA A 466 15.47 23.46 14.15
N GLU A 467 15.17 22.20 13.82
CA GLU A 467 14.06 21.85 12.92
C GLU A 467 12.74 21.49 13.63
N LEU A 468 12.78 21.07 14.91
CA LEU A 468 11.57 20.76 15.70
C LEU A 468 11.04 21.95 16.51
N GLY A 469 11.76 23.08 16.54
CA GLY A 469 11.39 24.31 17.24
C GLY A 469 10.64 25.34 16.39
N GLY A 470 10.29 25.00 15.13
CA GLY A 470 9.60 25.88 14.16
C GLY A 470 8.10 25.62 14.05
#